data_AF-A0A955IXD4-F1
#
_entry.id   AF-A0A955IXD4-F1
#
_cell.length_a   1.000
_cell.length_b   1.000
_cell.length_c   1.000
_cell.angle_alpha   90.00
_cell.angle_beta   90.00
_cell.angle_gamma   90.00
#
_symmetry.space_group_name_H-M   'P 1'
#
loop_
_entity.id
_entity.type
_entity.pdbx_description
1 polymer ?
#
loop_
_entity_poly.entity_id
_entity_poly.type
_entity_poly.pdbx_seq_one_letter_code
_entity_poly.pdbx_strand_id
1 'polypeptide(L)'
;YLATTKLKERMLEENQKVNWKPEHTKNGASKIWLENVRDWALSRSRYWGTPLPVWINDKTGDIHVIGSFQELEELSGVKLEDPHKPYVDEVTWDDKSSGGTFRRVPDVVDVWFDSGAVPFAKLHYPFENQDRFKETFPAEYISESDDQVRLWFYTMHVLGVALFDKVPYKNVVVSGMLLDEKGKKLSKSKKNYQPLDTVLDKYGGDVLRYFLLNSPIVQGESPRFYEQVLIDARKEFFLPLWNCVKYFVTYANKAEFEPDLNVPKSDNVLDKWVLARLQETINVVVEKMDDYTVMEAARQLAPLVNDLSTWYVRRSRDRINSGDAESLHVLFFVLSSLSKLIAPFVPFMAEEIYQTLNLPDYTEFGSVHFDFFPSYKELEQSEIEILQRMANTREVVSLALSVRVSEAIKIRQPLAGLYVTSESLNLFSDLIEDEVNVKVVHVGSEIPSQISAMPFSESKEYKVYLDTTLTRELELEGAARDLIRKIQDMRKEENLDVSDRVKVFLMDEADNAEILKMFGDYIKDKVGAEEIEFSTEYRVQNLA
;
A
#
# COMPACT_ATOMS: atom_id res chain seq x y z
N TYR A 1 -8.00 -45.24 10.25
CA TYR A 1 -7.52 -44.31 9.21
C TYR A 1 -8.72 -43.80 8.44
N LEU A 2 -8.68 -42.56 7.96
CA LEU A 2 -9.61 -42.05 6.94
C LEU A 2 -9.00 -42.33 5.56
N ALA A 3 -9.76 -42.97 4.67
CA ALA A 3 -9.29 -43.45 3.37
C ALA A 3 -9.13 -42.33 2.32
N THR A 4 -8.32 -41.30 2.63
CA THR A 4 -8.10 -40.11 1.78
C THR A 4 -7.52 -40.45 0.41
N THR A 5 -6.82 -41.58 0.27
CA THR A 5 -6.33 -42.05 -1.03
C THR A 5 -7.45 -42.28 -2.04
N LYS A 6 -8.66 -42.65 -1.58
CA LYS A 6 -9.86 -42.80 -2.44
C LYS A 6 -10.41 -41.46 -2.95
N LEU A 7 -10.06 -40.35 -2.30
CA LEU A 7 -10.52 -39.01 -2.65
C LEU A 7 -9.51 -38.26 -3.54
N LYS A 8 -8.33 -38.84 -3.80
CA LYS A 8 -7.20 -38.18 -4.46
C LYS A 8 -7.60 -37.50 -5.77
N GLU A 9 -8.20 -38.24 -6.70
CA GLU A 9 -8.55 -37.70 -8.02
C GLU A 9 -9.56 -36.55 -7.89
N ARG A 10 -10.56 -36.70 -7.02
CA ARG A 10 -11.55 -35.65 -6.78
C ARG A 10 -10.96 -34.40 -6.13
N MET A 11 -10.04 -34.55 -5.17
CA MET A 11 -9.32 -33.42 -4.58
C MET A 11 -8.41 -32.72 -5.60
N LEU A 12 -7.79 -33.45 -6.53
CA LEU A 12 -6.99 -32.87 -7.60
C LEU A 12 -7.85 -32.04 -8.57
N GLU A 13 -9.04 -32.53 -8.92
CA GLU A 13 -10.01 -31.79 -9.73
C GLU A 13 -10.51 -30.52 -9.03
N GLU A 14 -10.94 -30.63 -7.77
CA GLU A 14 -11.44 -29.48 -7.00
C GLU A 14 -10.33 -28.45 -6.74
N ASN A 15 -9.07 -28.87 -6.56
CA ASN A 15 -7.94 -27.96 -6.42
C ASN A 15 -7.76 -27.02 -7.63
N GLN A 16 -8.13 -27.46 -8.83
CA GLN A 16 -8.01 -26.61 -10.03
C GLN A 16 -8.98 -25.42 -10.01
N LYS A 17 -10.12 -25.57 -9.33
CA LYS A 17 -11.16 -24.54 -9.20
C LYS A 17 -10.80 -23.44 -8.21
N VAL A 18 -9.83 -23.68 -7.32
CA VAL A 18 -9.39 -22.71 -6.32
C VAL A 18 -8.50 -21.66 -6.97
N ASN A 19 -8.73 -20.39 -6.69
CA ASN A 19 -7.81 -19.31 -7.01
C ASN A 19 -6.74 -19.22 -5.91
N TRP A 20 -5.54 -19.73 -6.20
CA TRP A 20 -4.42 -19.65 -5.27
C TRP A 20 -3.55 -18.43 -5.58
N LYS A 21 -3.17 -17.68 -4.55
CA LYS A 21 -2.17 -16.62 -4.61
C LYS A 21 -1.06 -16.96 -3.61
N PRO A 22 0.21 -17.08 -4.04
CA PRO A 22 0.68 -16.97 -5.42
C PRO A 22 0.21 -18.14 -6.30
N GLU A 23 0.10 -17.90 -7.61
CA GLU A 23 -0.49 -18.85 -8.57
C GLU A 23 0.24 -20.21 -8.60
N HIS A 24 1.57 -20.18 -8.43
CA HIS A 24 2.40 -21.37 -8.43
C HIS A 24 2.06 -22.36 -7.29
N THR A 25 1.37 -21.92 -6.23
CA THR A 25 0.95 -22.81 -5.12
C THR A 25 0.00 -23.91 -5.61
N LYS A 26 -0.91 -23.57 -6.55
CA LYS A 26 -1.91 -24.49 -7.09
C LYS A 26 -1.25 -25.74 -7.67
N ASN A 27 -0.32 -25.53 -8.60
CA ASN A 27 0.37 -26.60 -9.34
C ASN A 27 1.69 -27.04 -8.70
N GLY A 28 2.15 -26.31 -7.68
CA GLY A 28 3.30 -26.64 -6.85
C GLY A 28 2.87 -27.35 -5.58
N ALA A 29 3.04 -26.69 -4.42
CA ALA A 29 2.93 -27.31 -3.11
C ALA A 29 1.60 -28.04 -2.87
N SER A 30 0.46 -27.47 -3.29
CA SER A 30 -0.86 -28.09 -3.10
C SER A 30 -1.00 -29.37 -3.93
N LYS A 31 -0.80 -29.28 -5.26
CA LYS A 31 -0.88 -30.43 -6.16
C LYS A 31 0.09 -31.54 -5.78
N ILE A 32 1.36 -31.21 -5.53
CA ILE A 32 2.40 -32.20 -5.16
C ILE A 32 2.00 -32.94 -3.87
N TRP A 33 1.40 -32.24 -2.90
CA TRP A 33 0.91 -32.86 -1.67
C TRP A 33 -0.24 -33.83 -1.95
N LEU A 34 -1.24 -33.41 -2.73
CA LEU A 34 -2.41 -34.23 -3.08
C LEU A 34 -2.04 -35.45 -3.93
N GLU A 35 -1.10 -35.34 -4.86
CA GLU A 35 -0.62 -36.47 -5.68
C GLU A 35 0.02 -37.58 -4.86
N ASN A 36 0.63 -37.21 -3.73
CA ASN A 36 1.34 -38.11 -2.82
C ASN A 36 0.54 -38.41 -1.53
N VAL A 37 -0.77 -38.11 -1.53
CA VAL A 37 -1.62 -38.29 -0.36
C VAL A 37 -1.59 -39.74 0.13
N ARG A 38 -1.58 -39.90 1.45
CA ARG A 38 -1.71 -41.17 2.14
C ARG A 38 -2.92 -41.12 3.04
N ASP A 39 -3.49 -42.30 3.33
CA ASP A 39 -4.60 -42.43 4.26
C ASP A 39 -4.28 -41.75 5.58
N TRP A 40 -5.20 -40.88 6.02
CA TRP A 40 -4.99 -40.05 7.18
C TRP A 40 -5.17 -40.87 8.46
N ALA A 41 -4.10 -41.00 9.24
CA ALA A 41 -4.18 -41.53 10.59
C ALA A 41 -4.97 -40.56 11.48
N LEU A 42 -6.27 -40.85 11.69
CA LEU A 42 -7.18 -39.96 12.40
C LEU A 42 -7.11 -40.11 13.93
N SER A 43 -6.96 -41.33 14.44
CA SER A 43 -6.97 -41.58 15.89
C SER A 43 -5.68 -41.11 16.57
N ARG A 44 -5.81 -40.61 17.80
CA ARG A 44 -4.70 -40.18 18.65
C ARG A 44 -4.88 -40.78 20.05
N SER A 45 -3.85 -41.43 20.55
CA SER A 45 -3.80 -41.90 21.94
C SER A 45 -3.42 -40.74 22.87
N ARG A 46 -4.36 -39.82 23.07
CA ARG A 46 -4.24 -38.59 23.88
C ARG A 46 -5.45 -38.42 24.79
N TYR A 47 -5.41 -37.40 25.66
CA TYR A 47 -6.43 -37.15 26.69
C TYR A 47 -7.38 -36.02 26.32
N TRP A 48 -6.84 -34.85 25.94
CA TRP A 48 -7.61 -33.67 25.58
C TRP A 48 -7.82 -33.58 24.07
N GLY A 49 -9.08 -33.51 23.65
CA GLY A 49 -9.51 -33.46 22.25
C GLY A 49 -10.88 -34.12 22.08
N THR A 50 -11.46 -33.96 20.90
CA THR A 50 -12.76 -34.57 20.54
C THR A 50 -12.67 -36.10 20.61
N PRO A 51 -13.44 -36.79 21.47
CA PRO A 51 -13.40 -38.25 21.53
C PRO A 51 -13.91 -38.89 20.24
N LEU A 52 -13.26 -39.98 19.79
CA LEU A 52 -13.72 -40.71 18.61
C LEU A 52 -15.03 -41.45 18.95
N PRO A 53 -16.15 -41.22 18.22
CA PRO A 53 -17.48 -41.67 18.64
C PRO A 53 -17.75 -43.12 18.19
N VAL A 54 -16.82 -44.03 18.48
CA VAL A 54 -16.86 -45.42 18.04
C VAL A 54 -16.96 -46.33 19.27
N TRP A 55 -18.03 -47.10 19.35
CA TRP A 55 -18.25 -48.13 20.36
C TRP A 55 -18.06 -49.52 19.74
N ILE A 56 -17.41 -50.41 20.47
CA ILE A 56 -17.14 -51.79 20.06
C ILE A 56 -17.76 -52.73 21.09
N ASN A 57 -18.53 -53.71 20.64
CA ASN A 57 -19.06 -54.77 21.49
C ASN A 57 -17.91 -55.67 21.96
N ASP A 58 -17.78 -55.85 23.27
CA ASP A 58 -16.68 -56.60 23.90
C ASP A 58 -16.70 -58.12 23.66
N LYS A 59 -17.77 -58.68 23.11
CA LYS A 59 -17.90 -60.10 22.74
C LYS A 59 -17.88 -60.34 21.24
N THR A 60 -18.68 -59.60 20.48
CA THR A 60 -18.84 -59.83 19.03
C THR A 60 -17.82 -59.07 18.20
N GLY A 61 -17.29 -57.95 18.71
CA GLY A 61 -16.47 -57.03 17.94
C GLY A 61 -17.28 -56.13 16.99
N ASP A 62 -18.62 -56.15 17.07
CA ASP A 62 -19.47 -55.27 16.29
C ASP A 62 -19.17 -53.80 16.61
N ILE A 63 -19.20 -52.96 15.58
CA ILE A 63 -18.84 -51.54 15.65
C ILE A 63 -20.10 -50.70 15.49
N HIS A 64 -20.33 -49.78 16.42
CA HIS A 64 -21.37 -48.74 16.33
C HIS A 64 -20.72 -47.36 16.33
N VAL A 65 -21.10 -46.50 15.37
CA VAL A 65 -20.57 -45.13 15.26
C VAL A 65 -21.68 -44.15 15.57
N ILE A 66 -21.53 -43.40 16.66
CA ILE A 66 -22.55 -42.48 17.16
C ILE A 66 -22.46 -41.14 16.41
N GLY A 67 -23.58 -40.69 15.86
CA GLY A 67 -23.71 -39.44 15.10
C GLY A 67 -24.31 -38.27 15.87
N SER A 68 -24.92 -38.50 17.04
CA SER A 68 -25.54 -37.43 17.85
C SER A 68 -25.64 -37.78 19.33
N PHE A 69 -25.81 -36.77 20.19
CA PHE A 69 -26.09 -37.00 21.61
C PHE A 69 -27.45 -37.66 21.85
N GLN A 70 -28.44 -37.36 21.00
CA GLN A 70 -29.74 -38.00 21.08
C GLN A 70 -29.63 -39.52 20.84
N GLU A 71 -28.89 -39.93 19.80
CA GLU A 71 -28.64 -41.35 19.52
C GLU A 71 -27.93 -42.04 20.70
N LEU A 72 -26.93 -41.37 21.30
CA LEU A 72 -26.24 -41.90 22.47
C LEU A 72 -27.18 -42.08 23.67
N GLU A 73 -28.05 -41.10 23.92
CA GLU A 73 -29.04 -41.14 25.01
C GLU A 73 -30.07 -42.26 24.77
N GLU A 74 -30.55 -42.44 23.55
CA GLU A 74 -31.50 -43.49 23.19
C GLU A 74 -30.93 -44.91 23.39
N LEU A 75 -29.64 -45.11 23.10
CA LEU A 75 -28.97 -46.40 23.25
C LEU A 75 -28.54 -46.70 24.68
N SER A 76 -27.99 -45.71 25.38
CA SER A 76 -27.39 -45.89 26.71
C SER A 76 -28.32 -45.56 27.88
N GLY A 77 -29.38 -44.79 27.63
CA GLY A 77 -30.20 -44.18 28.69
C GLY A 77 -29.49 -43.07 29.46
N VAL A 78 -28.30 -42.65 29.03
CA VAL A 78 -27.50 -41.61 29.67
C VAL A 78 -27.54 -40.34 28.84
N LYS A 79 -28.08 -39.27 29.43
CA LYS A 79 -27.98 -37.93 28.86
C LYS A 79 -26.62 -37.33 29.23
N LEU A 80 -25.79 -37.09 28.22
CA LEU A 80 -24.43 -36.58 28.39
C LEU A 80 -24.40 -35.05 28.22
N GLU A 81 -23.91 -34.32 29.23
CA GLU A 81 -23.75 -32.86 29.15
C GLU A 81 -22.38 -32.46 28.60
N ASP A 82 -21.32 -33.14 29.05
CA ASP A 82 -19.95 -32.93 28.58
C ASP A 82 -19.47 -34.18 27.83
N PRO A 83 -19.25 -34.10 26.51
CA PRO A 83 -18.83 -35.24 25.70
C PRO A 83 -17.33 -35.55 25.80
N HIS A 84 -16.55 -34.87 26.66
CA HIS A 84 -15.13 -35.14 26.79
C HIS A 84 -14.83 -36.49 27.42
N LYS A 85 -13.61 -36.98 27.12
CA LYS A 85 -13.11 -38.32 27.42
C LYS A 85 -13.44 -38.85 28.84
N PRO A 86 -13.25 -38.08 29.95
CA PRO A 86 -13.52 -38.59 31.29
C PRO A 86 -14.97 -38.99 31.55
N TYR A 87 -15.91 -38.42 30.79
CA TYR A 87 -17.35 -38.64 30.99
C TYR A 87 -17.90 -39.61 29.95
N VAL A 88 -17.56 -39.41 28.68
CA VAL A 88 -18.08 -40.23 27.58
C VAL A 88 -17.53 -41.68 27.61
N ASP A 89 -16.36 -41.91 28.21
CA ASP A 89 -15.78 -43.26 28.35
C ASP A 89 -16.60 -44.16 29.28
N GLU A 90 -17.37 -43.58 30.21
CA GLU A 90 -18.23 -44.31 31.16
C GLU A 90 -19.59 -44.70 30.53
N VAL A 91 -19.93 -44.15 29.35
CA VAL A 91 -21.21 -44.40 28.69
C VAL A 91 -21.16 -45.71 27.90
N THR A 92 -21.96 -46.70 28.30
CA THR A 92 -22.02 -48.04 27.70
C THR A 92 -23.45 -48.55 27.62
N TRP A 93 -23.71 -49.55 26.77
CA TRP A 93 -25.00 -50.26 26.72
C TRP A 93 -24.83 -51.72 26.33
N ASP A 94 -25.76 -52.57 26.78
CA ASP A 94 -25.75 -54.00 26.46
C ASP A 94 -26.47 -54.28 25.13
N ASP A 95 -25.88 -55.15 24.30
CA ASP A 95 -26.53 -55.64 23.10
C ASP A 95 -27.58 -56.70 23.43
N LYS A 96 -28.85 -56.35 23.28
CA LYS A 96 -29.98 -57.26 23.55
C LYS A 96 -30.10 -58.40 22.54
N SER A 97 -29.48 -58.29 21.37
CA SER A 97 -29.60 -59.25 20.27
C SER A 97 -28.51 -60.31 20.29
N SER A 98 -27.24 -59.90 20.44
CA SER A 98 -26.08 -60.77 20.35
C SER A 98 -25.34 -60.98 21.69
N GLY A 99 -25.72 -60.21 22.72
CA GLY A 99 -25.04 -60.17 24.02
C GLY A 99 -23.72 -59.39 23.99
N GLY A 100 -23.18 -59.10 25.17
CA GLY A 100 -21.98 -58.26 25.31
C GLY A 100 -22.34 -56.79 25.53
N THR A 101 -21.32 -55.97 25.79
CA THR A 101 -21.48 -54.55 26.11
C THR A 101 -20.69 -53.71 25.11
N PHE A 102 -21.33 -52.69 24.56
CA PHE A 102 -20.68 -51.69 23.72
C PHE A 102 -19.88 -50.71 24.58
N ARG A 103 -18.58 -50.58 24.28
CA ARG A 103 -17.67 -49.66 24.98
C ARG A 103 -16.92 -48.79 23.98
N ARG A 104 -16.77 -47.50 24.29
CA ARG A 104 -16.05 -46.57 23.41
C ARG A 104 -14.58 -46.98 23.27
N VAL A 105 -14.01 -46.80 22.09
CA VAL A 105 -12.56 -46.85 21.91
C VAL A 105 -11.88 -45.72 22.69
N PRO A 106 -10.67 -45.88 23.24
CA PRO A 106 -10.07 -44.86 24.08
C PRO A 106 -9.57 -43.63 23.30
N ASP A 107 -9.34 -43.74 22.00
CA ASP A 107 -8.72 -42.68 21.21
C ASP A 107 -9.56 -41.40 21.08
N VAL A 108 -8.86 -40.27 20.93
CA VAL A 108 -9.44 -38.99 20.49
C VAL A 108 -9.10 -38.75 19.02
N VAL A 109 -9.75 -37.77 18.42
CA VAL A 109 -9.55 -37.37 17.02
C VAL A 109 -8.30 -36.48 16.88
N ASP A 110 -7.64 -36.56 15.73
CA ASP A 110 -6.58 -35.63 15.33
C ASP A 110 -7.08 -34.18 15.30
N VAL A 111 -6.31 -33.25 15.88
CA VAL A 111 -6.71 -31.84 16.01
C VAL A 111 -6.98 -31.16 14.66
N TRP A 112 -6.35 -31.63 13.58
CA TRP A 112 -6.58 -31.10 12.24
C TRP A 112 -7.95 -31.48 11.66
N PHE A 113 -8.62 -32.49 12.22
CA PHE A 113 -10.02 -32.78 11.91
C PHE A 113 -10.94 -31.71 12.49
N ASP A 114 -10.70 -31.32 13.75
CA ASP A 114 -11.48 -30.25 14.39
C ASP A 114 -11.36 -28.94 13.60
N SER A 115 -10.13 -28.54 13.25
CA SER A 115 -9.90 -27.33 12.45
C SER A 115 -10.42 -27.47 11.01
N GLY A 116 -10.31 -28.64 10.41
CA GLY A 116 -10.87 -28.92 9.08
C GLY A 116 -12.40 -28.88 9.04
N ALA A 117 -13.06 -29.20 10.16
CA ALA A 117 -14.51 -29.25 10.29
C ALA A 117 -15.16 -27.88 10.54
N VAL A 118 -14.36 -26.84 10.82
CA VAL A 118 -14.82 -25.46 11.10
C VAL A 118 -15.89 -24.94 10.13
N PRO A 119 -15.85 -25.19 8.80
CA PRO A 119 -16.87 -24.69 7.89
C PRO A 119 -18.31 -25.07 8.25
N PHE A 120 -18.53 -26.25 8.83
CA PHE A 120 -19.86 -26.74 9.20
C PHE A 120 -20.03 -26.88 10.73
N ALA A 121 -18.99 -27.27 11.46
CA ALA A 121 -19.07 -27.49 12.91
C ALA A 121 -19.41 -26.21 13.69
N LYS A 122 -18.90 -25.04 13.26
CA LYS A 122 -19.19 -23.74 13.91
C LYS A 122 -20.67 -23.33 13.85
N LEU A 123 -21.43 -23.97 12.96
CA LEU A 123 -22.85 -23.70 12.71
C LEU A 123 -23.76 -24.73 13.40
N HIS A 124 -23.18 -25.69 14.13
CA HIS A 124 -23.92 -26.85 14.64
C HIS A 124 -24.62 -27.65 13.51
N TYR A 125 -24.10 -27.57 12.28
CA TYR A 125 -24.58 -28.37 11.15
C TYR A 125 -24.27 -29.86 11.40
N PRO A 126 -25.19 -30.79 11.11
CA PRO A 126 -26.45 -30.61 10.36
C PRO A 126 -27.68 -30.28 11.21
N PHE A 127 -27.54 -30.16 12.52
CA PHE A 127 -28.69 -30.00 13.44
C PHE A 127 -29.34 -28.62 13.32
N GLU A 128 -28.54 -27.58 13.11
CA GLU A 128 -28.99 -26.19 13.01
C GLU A 128 -28.31 -25.44 11.84
N ASN A 129 -28.80 -24.24 11.54
CA ASN A 129 -28.17 -23.26 10.64
C ASN A 129 -27.85 -23.78 9.22
N GLN A 130 -28.66 -24.71 8.71
CA GLN A 130 -28.45 -25.34 7.40
C GLN A 130 -28.46 -24.32 6.25
N ASP A 131 -29.34 -23.31 6.29
CA ASP A 131 -29.41 -22.30 5.23
C ASP A 131 -28.19 -21.37 5.28
N ARG A 132 -27.75 -20.98 6.48
CA ARG A 132 -26.50 -20.22 6.64
C ARG A 132 -25.29 -21.02 6.14
N PHE A 133 -25.26 -22.34 6.34
CA PHE A 133 -24.21 -23.19 5.77
C PHE A 133 -24.24 -23.14 4.24
N LYS A 134 -25.43 -23.30 3.61
CA LYS A 134 -25.57 -23.22 2.15
C LYS A 134 -25.16 -21.85 1.57
N GLU A 135 -25.44 -20.77 2.29
CA GLU A 135 -25.10 -19.40 1.88
C GLU A 135 -23.60 -19.10 2.00
N THR A 136 -22.91 -19.70 2.98
CA THR A 136 -21.51 -19.38 3.32
C THR A 136 -20.49 -20.43 2.88
N PHE A 137 -20.95 -21.56 2.35
CA PHE A 137 -20.10 -22.64 1.84
C PHE A 137 -20.20 -22.76 0.30
N PRO A 138 -19.08 -22.70 -0.44
CA PRO A 138 -17.70 -22.52 0.03
C PRO A 138 -17.39 -21.06 0.40
N ALA A 139 -16.39 -20.85 1.26
CA ALA A 139 -15.94 -19.52 1.65
C ALA A 139 -15.33 -18.76 0.46
N GLU A 140 -15.57 -17.45 0.36
CA GLU A 140 -14.99 -16.62 -0.71
C GLU A 140 -13.47 -16.50 -0.59
N TYR A 141 -12.93 -16.32 0.62
CA TYR A 141 -11.52 -16.05 0.86
C TYR A 141 -11.03 -16.65 2.18
N ILE A 142 -9.82 -17.19 2.16
CA ILE A 142 -9.03 -17.51 3.36
C ILE A 142 -7.55 -17.14 3.13
N SER A 143 -6.81 -16.87 4.20
CA SER A 143 -5.38 -16.62 4.13
C SER A 143 -4.65 -17.10 5.37
N GLU A 144 -3.58 -17.86 5.15
CA GLU A 144 -2.69 -18.37 6.18
C GLU A 144 -1.31 -18.62 5.58
N SER A 145 -0.34 -19.03 6.40
CA SER A 145 1.02 -19.32 5.96
C SER A 145 1.14 -20.57 5.06
N ASP A 146 2.26 -20.64 4.34
CA ASP A 146 2.64 -21.71 3.42
C ASP A 146 2.55 -23.14 3.98
N ASP A 147 2.82 -23.30 5.28
CA ASP A 147 2.69 -24.58 5.97
C ASP A 147 1.24 -25.10 6.00
N GLN A 148 0.23 -24.23 5.94
CA GLN A 148 -1.18 -24.62 5.97
C GLN A 148 -1.63 -25.37 4.71
N VAL A 149 -0.86 -25.32 3.62
CA VAL A 149 -1.09 -26.15 2.42
C VAL A 149 -1.11 -27.64 2.75
N ARG A 150 -0.36 -28.07 3.79
CA ARG A 150 -0.29 -29.46 4.24
C ARG A 150 -1.07 -29.73 5.52
N LEU A 151 -1.64 -28.68 6.11
CA LEU A 151 -2.31 -28.71 7.39
C LEU A 151 -3.77 -28.27 7.20
N TRP A 152 -4.13 -27.06 7.61
CA TRP A 152 -5.53 -26.63 7.65
C TRP A 152 -6.22 -26.58 6.28
N PHE A 153 -5.56 -26.06 5.24
CA PHE A 153 -6.13 -26.07 3.89
C PHE A 153 -6.39 -27.50 3.42
N TYR A 154 -5.41 -28.39 3.65
CA TYR A 154 -5.53 -29.80 3.28
C TYR A 154 -6.68 -30.51 4.01
N THR A 155 -6.81 -30.36 5.33
CA THR A 155 -7.87 -31.08 6.07
C THR A 155 -9.25 -30.52 5.77
N MET A 156 -9.37 -29.21 5.59
CA MET A 156 -10.59 -28.61 5.04
C MET A 156 -10.93 -29.18 3.66
N HIS A 157 -9.97 -29.30 2.75
CA HIS A 157 -10.18 -29.88 1.43
C HIS A 157 -10.66 -31.33 1.52
N VAL A 158 -9.98 -32.17 2.33
CA VAL A 158 -10.37 -33.57 2.56
C VAL A 158 -11.83 -33.66 3.03
N LEU A 159 -12.21 -32.90 4.05
CA LEU A 159 -13.56 -32.97 4.61
C LEU A 159 -14.61 -32.36 3.66
N GLY A 160 -14.27 -31.28 2.98
CA GLY A 160 -15.12 -30.65 1.95
C GLY A 160 -15.48 -31.63 0.84
N VAL A 161 -14.49 -32.33 0.28
CA VAL A 161 -14.71 -33.33 -0.77
C VAL A 161 -15.39 -34.58 -0.23
N ALA A 162 -14.97 -35.07 0.94
CA ALA A 162 -15.55 -36.28 1.51
C ALA A 162 -17.04 -36.15 1.87
N LEU A 163 -17.45 -34.99 2.40
CA LEU A 163 -18.80 -34.78 2.95
C LEU A 163 -19.72 -34.01 2.00
N PHE A 164 -19.17 -33.17 1.12
CA PHE A 164 -19.94 -32.23 0.31
C PHE A 164 -19.54 -32.20 -1.17
N ASP A 165 -18.62 -33.06 -1.60
CA ASP A 165 -18.08 -33.14 -2.97
C ASP A 165 -17.59 -31.79 -3.53
N LYS A 166 -17.04 -30.93 -2.66
CA LYS A 166 -16.59 -29.58 -3.03
C LYS A 166 -15.45 -29.09 -2.14
N VAL A 167 -14.48 -28.39 -2.71
CA VAL A 167 -13.47 -27.65 -1.91
C VAL A 167 -14.13 -26.52 -1.11
N PRO A 168 -13.77 -26.31 0.17
CA PRO A 168 -14.54 -25.42 1.06
C PRO A 168 -14.19 -23.93 0.94
N TYR A 169 -13.37 -23.56 -0.05
CA TYR A 169 -12.91 -22.19 -0.28
C TYR A 169 -12.69 -21.91 -1.78
N LYS A 170 -12.91 -20.66 -2.19
CA LYS A 170 -12.73 -20.20 -3.58
C LYS A 170 -11.37 -19.53 -3.80
N ASN A 171 -10.99 -18.58 -2.95
CA ASN A 171 -9.72 -17.85 -3.03
C ASN A 171 -8.84 -18.14 -1.81
N VAL A 172 -7.55 -18.43 -2.03
CA VAL A 172 -6.58 -18.71 -0.97
C VAL A 172 -5.35 -17.85 -1.18
N VAL A 173 -5.06 -16.94 -0.24
CA VAL A 173 -3.79 -16.18 -0.21
C VAL A 173 -2.84 -16.83 0.79
N VAL A 174 -1.73 -17.33 0.29
CA VAL A 174 -0.70 -18.00 1.08
C VAL A 174 0.39 -17.01 1.44
N SER A 175 0.55 -16.74 2.73
CA SER A 175 1.63 -15.89 3.21
C SER A 175 2.92 -16.68 3.44
N GLY A 176 4.07 -16.03 3.30
CA GLY A 176 5.33 -16.60 3.75
C GLY A 176 5.58 -16.33 5.24
N MET A 177 6.84 -16.44 5.67
CA MET A 177 7.23 -16.23 7.06
C MET A 177 8.27 -15.12 7.18
N LEU A 178 8.12 -14.25 8.18
CA LEU A 178 9.12 -13.22 8.45
C LEU A 178 10.46 -13.83 8.89
N LEU A 179 11.54 -13.22 8.42
CA LEU A 179 12.91 -13.51 8.84
C LEU A 179 13.47 -12.34 9.66
N ASP A 180 14.50 -12.61 10.45
CA ASP A 180 15.28 -11.54 11.07
C ASP A 180 16.11 -10.76 10.02
N GLU A 181 16.75 -9.68 10.46
CA GLU A 181 17.71 -8.86 9.69
C GLU A 181 18.74 -9.69 8.90
N LYS A 182 19.14 -10.84 9.45
CA LYS A 182 20.19 -11.72 8.90
C LYS A 182 19.59 -12.87 8.07
N GLY A 183 18.29 -12.87 7.81
CA GLY A 183 17.60 -13.90 7.04
C GLY A 183 17.36 -15.20 7.80
N LYS A 184 17.41 -15.21 9.14
CA LYS A 184 17.12 -16.41 9.94
C LYS A 184 15.66 -16.41 10.41
N LYS A 185 15.08 -17.62 10.53
CA LYS A 185 13.76 -17.81 11.11
C LYS A 185 13.67 -17.19 12.51
N LEU A 186 12.61 -16.43 12.75
CA LEU A 186 12.31 -15.83 14.06
C LEU A 186 12.08 -16.93 15.10
N SER A 187 12.63 -16.74 16.29
CA SER A 187 12.51 -17.67 17.40
C SER A 187 12.50 -16.96 18.75
N LYS A 188 11.57 -17.38 19.62
CA LYS A 188 11.52 -16.94 21.02
C LYS A 188 12.79 -17.30 21.78
N SER A 189 13.38 -18.47 21.52
CA SER A 189 14.62 -18.91 22.20
C SER A 189 15.85 -18.15 21.73
N LYS A 190 15.89 -17.75 20.45
CA LYS A 190 17.00 -16.97 19.88
C LYS A 190 16.88 -15.47 20.14
N LYS A 191 15.70 -15.01 20.61
CA LYS A 191 15.39 -13.59 20.84
C LYS A 191 15.76 -12.70 19.64
N ASN A 192 15.60 -13.24 18.43
CA ASN A 192 15.96 -12.57 17.17
C ASN A 192 14.74 -11.95 16.47
N TYR A 193 13.74 -11.51 17.24
CA TYR A 193 12.52 -10.88 16.75
C TYR A 193 12.28 -9.58 17.50
N GLN A 194 11.62 -8.62 16.86
CA GLN A 194 11.14 -7.43 17.55
C GLN A 194 9.82 -7.76 18.24
N PRO A 195 9.67 -7.51 19.55
CA PRO A 195 8.39 -7.67 20.24
C PRO A 195 7.32 -6.81 19.58
N LEU A 196 6.15 -7.39 19.36
CA LEU A 196 5.04 -6.72 18.65
C LEU A 196 4.62 -5.44 19.38
N ASP A 197 4.50 -5.48 20.71
CA ASP A 197 4.11 -4.31 21.51
C ASP A 197 5.07 -3.13 21.29
N THR A 198 6.38 -3.39 21.26
CA THR A 198 7.40 -2.37 20.99
C THR A 198 7.26 -1.76 19.59
N VAL A 199 6.91 -2.57 18.59
CA VAL A 199 6.68 -2.10 17.22
C VAL A 199 5.43 -1.23 17.17
N LEU A 200 4.34 -1.68 17.78
CA LEU A 200 3.06 -0.97 17.80
C LEU A 200 3.17 0.37 18.56
N ASP A 201 3.83 0.39 19.71
CA ASP A 201 4.03 1.60 20.51
C ASP A 201 4.86 2.65 19.77
N LYS A 202 5.87 2.22 19.00
CA LYS A 202 6.82 3.13 18.34
C LYS A 202 6.36 3.60 16.96
N TYR A 203 5.72 2.73 16.18
CA TYR A 203 5.38 3.00 14.79
C TYR A 203 3.87 3.00 14.50
N GLY A 204 3.06 2.45 15.39
CA GLY A 204 1.63 2.27 15.17
C GLY A 204 1.29 1.06 14.30
N GLY A 205 0.02 0.63 14.38
CA GLY A 205 -0.48 -0.52 13.63
C GLY A 205 -0.44 -0.32 12.11
N ASP A 206 -0.70 0.89 11.62
CA ASP A 206 -0.77 1.16 10.19
C ASP A 206 0.58 1.02 9.49
N VAL A 207 1.68 1.47 10.11
CA VAL A 207 3.02 1.33 9.52
C VAL A 207 3.38 -0.15 9.39
N LEU A 208 3.05 -0.96 10.39
CA LEU A 208 3.25 -2.42 10.34
C LEU A 208 2.36 -3.07 9.27
N ARG A 209 1.07 -2.72 9.20
CA ARG A 209 0.14 -3.23 8.18
C ARG A 209 0.62 -2.88 6.78
N TYR A 210 0.98 -1.62 6.54
CA TYR A 210 1.49 -1.16 5.26
C TYR A 210 2.76 -1.90 4.87
N PHE A 211 3.72 -2.08 5.78
CA PHE A 211 4.91 -2.89 5.53
C PHE A 211 4.54 -4.32 5.12
N LEU A 212 3.68 -5.00 5.88
CA LEU A 212 3.28 -6.38 5.59
C LEU A 212 2.62 -6.49 4.21
N LEU A 213 1.62 -5.64 3.94
CA LEU A 213 0.85 -5.66 2.70
C LEU A 213 1.71 -5.24 1.49
N ASN A 214 2.68 -4.35 1.66
CA ASN A 214 3.62 -3.90 0.62
C ASN A 214 4.82 -4.85 0.43
N SER A 215 4.97 -5.87 1.30
CA SER A 215 6.09 -6.79 1.25
C SER A 215 5.75 -8.10 0.51
N PRO A 216 6.78 -8.83 0.02
CA PRO A 216 6.59 -10.15 -0.58
C PRO A 216 5.98 -11.21 0.35
N ILE A 217 5.74 -10.92 1.64
CA ILE A 217 5.14 -11.88 2.57
C ILE A 217 3.76 -12.36 2.09
N VAL A 218 2.95 -11.47 1.49
CA VAL A 218 1.61 -11.82 0.98
C VAL A 218 1.68 -12.55 -0.37
N GLN A 219 2.88 -12.84 -0.86
CA GLN A 219 3.15 -13.65 -2.05
C GLN A 219 3.84 -14.98 -1.72
N GLY A 220 3.79 -15.42 -0.47
CA GLY A 220 4.42 -16.65 -0.02
C GLY A 220 5.93 -16.53 0.21
N GLU A 221 6.54 -15.35 0.06
CA GLU A 221 7.96 -15.15 0.27
C GLU A 221 8.30 -14.77 1.71
N SER A 222 9.59 -14.82 2.06
CA SER A 222 10.07 -14.61 3.43
C SER A 222 10.88 -13.32 3.54
N PRO A 223 10.24 -12.13 3.60
CA PRO A 223 10.97 -10.88 3.73
C PRO A 223 11.63 -10.73 5.10
N ARG A 224 12.67 -9.91 5.15
CA ARG A 224 13.37 -9.57 6.39
C ARG A 224 12.62 -8.48 7.14
N PHE A 225 12.48 -8.65 8.44
CA PHE A 225 11.84 -7.69 9.32
C PHE A 225 12.85 -7.11 10.31
N TYR A 226 13.08 -5.81 10.20
CA TYR A 226 14.00 -5.04 11.01
C TYR A 226 13.57 -3.57 11.02
N GLU A 227 14.01 -2.81 12.00
CA GLU A 227 13.47 -1.48 12.30
C GLU A 227 13.46 -0.50 11.11
N GLN A 228 14.51 -0.56 10.29
CA GLN A 228 14.68 0.36 9.17
C GLN A 228 13.53 0.28 8.15
N VAL A 229 12.96 -0.91 7.91
CA VAL A 229 11.84 -1.06 6.94
C VAL A 229 10.59 -0.29 7.38
N LEU A 230 10.38 -0.11 8.69
CA LEU A 230 9.28 0.67 9.24
C LEU A 230 9.58 2.17 9.18
N ILE A 231 10.84 2.55 9.38
CA ILE A 231 11.31 3.94 9.23
C ILE A 231 11.13 4.40 7.78
N ASP A 232 11.51 3.56 6.82
CA ASP A 232 11.42 3.87 5.40
C ASP A 232 9.95 3.97 4.96
N ALA A 233 9.11 3.00 5.33
CA ALA A 233 7.67 3.06 5.10
C ALA A 233 7.05 4.38 5.62
N ARG A 234 7.44 4.81 6.83
CA ARG A 234 6.97 6.08 7.41
C ARG A 234 7.42 7.30 6.60
N LYS A 235 8.67 7.33 6.14
CA LYS A 235 9.24 8.45 5.39
C LYS A 235 8.70 8.55 3.96
N GLU A 236 8.43 7.42 3.33
CA GLU A 236 8.03 7.36 1.92
C GLU A 236 6.52 7.58 1.73
N PHE A 237 5.69 7.15 2.68
CA PHE A 237 4.23 7.21 2.54
C PHE A 237 3.56 8.09 3.59
N PHE A 238 3.71 7.76 4.87
CA PHE A 238 2.94 8.38 5.96
C PHE A 238 3.27 9.86 6.16
N LEU A 239 4.55 10.22 6.25
CA LEU A 239 4.97 11.59 6.51
C LEU A 239 4.62 12.54 5.34
N PRO A 240 4.89 12.20 4.07
CA PRO A 240 4.50 13.05 2.95
C PRO A 240 2.98 13.23 2.83
N LEU A 241 2.19 12.17 3.02
CA LEU A 241 0.73 12.26 2.99
C LEU A 241 0.21 13.20 4.08
N TRP A 242 0.66 13.01 5.33
CA TRP A 242 0.23 13.86 6.43
C TRP A 242 0.64 15.33 6.26
N ASN A 243 1.81 15.58 5.65
CA ASN A 243 2.23 16.93 5.32
C ASN A 243 1.32 17.57 4.27
N CYS A 244 0.84 16.81 3.27
CA CYS A 244 -0.12 17.32 2.29
C CYS A 244 -1.45 17.69 2.96
N VAL A 245 -1.95 16.85 3.88
CA VAL A 245 -3.18 17.11 4.65
C VAL A 245 -3.05 18.36 5.50
N LYS A 246 -1.97 18.49 6.28
CA LYS A 246 -1.71 19.69 7.09
C LYS A 246 -1.59 20.95 6.25
N TYR A 247 -0.92 20.86 5.11
CA TYR A 247 -0.77 21.96 4.17
C TYR A 247 -2.15 22.40 3.64
N PHE A 248 -2.97 21.45 3.19
CA PHE A 248 -4.35 21.72 2.76
C PHE A 248 -5.15 22.42 3.87
N VAL A 249 -5.24 21.83 5.06
CA VAL A 249 -6.03 22.38 6.20
C VAL A 249 -5.63 23.81 6.53
N THR A 250 -4.32 24.11 6.49
CA THR A 250 -3.80 25.46 6.78
C THR A 250 -4.39 26.50 5.83
N TYR A 251 -4.37 26.23 4.52
CA TYR A 251 -4.81 27.20 3.52
C TYR A 251 -6.31 27.15 3.25
N ALA A 252 -6.95 25.98 3.39
CA ALA A 252 -8.40 25.83 3.35
C ALA A 252 -9.07 26.65 4.44
N ASN A 253 -8.59 26.57 5.69
CA ASN A 253 -9.13 27.39 6.79
C ASN A 253 -8.91 28.89 6.56
N LYS A 254 -7.74 29.27 6.04
CA LYS A 254 -7.44 30.68 5.72
C LYS A 254 -8.37 31.23 4.62
N ALA A 255 -8.76 30.40 3.67
CA ALA A 255 -9.64 30.76 2.56
C ALA A 255 -11.14 30.54 2.87
N GLU A 256 -11.50 30.13 4.10
CA GLU A 256 -12.88 29.76 4.47
C GLU A 256 -13.49 28.74 3.50
N PHE A 257 -12.69 27.76 3.08
CA PHE A 257 -13.07 26.73 2.10
C PHE A 257 -14.22 25.86 2.61
N GLU A 258 -15.23 25.65 1.76
CA GLU A 258 -16.33 24.73 2.02
C GLU A 258 -16.11 23.40 1.26
N PRO A 259 -16.19 22.24 1.95
CA PRO A 259 -16.08 20.92 1.33
C PRO A 259 -17.08 20.65 0.19
N ASP A 260 -16.58 20.25 -0.98
CA ASP A 260 -17.36 19.76 -2.12
C ASP A 260 -16.79 18.43 -2.63
N LEU A 261 -17.58 17.36 -2.59
CA LEU A 261 -17.18 16.02 -3.05
C LEU A 261 -17.38 15.80 -4.56
N ASN A 262 -17.96 16.75 -5.28
CA ASN A 262 -18.10 16.61 -6.73
C ASN A 262 -16.72 16.55 -7.40
N VAL A 263 -16.62 15.84 -8.52
CA VAL A 263 -15.36 15.80 -9.28
C VAL A 263 -15.05 17.23 -9.75
N PRO A 264 -13.90 17.80 -9.35
CA PRO A 264 -13.55 19.17 -9.70
C PRO A 264 -13.28 19.29 -11.20
N LYS A 265 -13.62 20.45 -11.75
CA LYS A 265 -13.29 20.84 -13.12
C LYS A 265 -12.28 21.98 -13.06
N SER A 266 -11.18 21.84 -13.80
CA SER A 266 -10.15 22.84 -13.91
C SER A 266 -9.53 22.75 -15.29
N ASP A 267 -9.12 23.89 -15.85
CA ASP A 267 -8.34 23.94 -17.09
C ASP A 267 -6.83 23.87 -16.87
N ASN A 268 -6.40 23.96 -15.61
CA ASN A 268 -4.99 23.83 -15.26
C ASN A 268 -4.47 22.42 -15.54
N VAL A 269 -3.30 22.35 -16.18
CA VAL A 269 -2.64 21.11 -16.56
C VAL A 269 -2.34 20.21 -15.36
N LEU A 270 -1.84 20.77 -14.25
CA LEU A 270 -1.50 19.97 -13.06
C LEU A 270 -2.74 19.44 -12.35
N ASP A 271 -3.84 20.20 -12.35
CA ASP A 271 -5.12 19.76 -11.80
C ASP A 271 -5.68 18.58 -12.62
N LYS A 272 -5.74 18.72 -13.95
CA LYS A 272 -6.15 17.61 -14.85
C LYS A 272 -5.27 16.38 -14.66
N TRP A 273 -3.96 16.57 -14.54
CA TRP A 273 -3.01 15.47 -14.38
C TRP A 273 -3.18 14.76 -13.03
N VAL A 274 -3.28 15.48 -11.90
CA VAL A 274 -3.37 14.83 -10.59
C VAL A 274 -4.69 14.04 -10.43
N LEU A 275 -5.78 14.51 -11.04
CA LEU A 275 -7.06 13.79 -11.08
C LEU A 275 -6.96 12.52 -11.92
N ALA A 276 -6.38 12.60 -13.11
CA ALA A 276 -6.13 11.41 -13.95
C ALA A 276 -5.19 10.42 -13.25
N ARG A 277 -4.17 10.91 -12.55
CA ARG A 277 -3.21 10.10 -11.77
C ARG A 277 -3.86 9.41 -10.58
N LEU A 278 -4.76 10.09 -9.89
CA LEU A 278 -5.59 9.48 -8.84
C LEU A 278 -6.45 8.35 -9.41
N GLN A 279 -7.18 8.59 -10.50
CA GLN A 279 -8.05 7.59 -11.11
C GLN A 279 -7.27 6.38 -11.65
N GLU A 280 -6.10 6.60 -12.26
CA GLU A 280 -5.19 5.53 -12.68
C GLU A 280 -4.80 4.65 -11.49
N THR A 281 -4.40 5.26 -10.37
CA THR A 281 -4.07 4.50 -9.15
C THR A 281 -5.29 3.77 -8.58
N ILE A 282 -6.47 4.39 -8.55
CA ILE A 282 -7.71 3.73 -8.12
C ILE A 282 -7.96 2.48 -8.97
N ASN A 283 -7.87 2.60 -10.29
CA ASN A 283 -8.10 1.49 -11.21
C ASN A 283 -7.15 0.31 -10.93
N VAL A 284 -5.85 0.59 -10.77
CA VAL A 284 -4.87 -0.46 -10.46
C VAL A 284 -5.13 -1.07 -9.09
N VAL A 285 -5.44 -0.27 -8.06
CA VAL A 285 -5.75 -0.79 -6.72
C VAL A 285 -6.99 -1.68 -6.74
N VAL A 286 -8.07 -1.25 -7.39
CA VAL A 286 -9.30 -2.04 -7.52
C VAL A 286 -9.02 -3.36 -8.23
N GLU A 287 -8.39 -3.32 -9.40
CA GLU A 287 -8.04 -4.52 -10.18
C GLU A 287 -7.21 -5.51 -9.36
N LYS A 288 -6.18 -5.00 -8.67
CA LYS A 288 -5.27 -5.85 -7.88
C LYS A 288 -5.89 -6.38 -6.60
N MET A 289 -6.81 -5.64 -5.98
CA MET A 289 -7.57 -6.10 -4.81
C MET A 289 -8.61 -7.15 -5.21
N ASP A 290 -9.31 -6.98 -6.33
CA ASP A 290 -10.26 -7.97 -6.88
C ASP A 290 -9.57 -9.29 -7.24
N ASP A 291 -8.31 -9.22 -7.69
CA ASP A 291 -7.46 -10.39 -7.97
C ASP A 291 -6.66 -10.90 -6.75
N TYR A 292 -6.87 -10.34 -5.54
CA TYR A 292 -6.15 -10.71 -4.31
C TYR A 292 -4.61 -10.57 -4.40
N THR A 293 -4.11 -9.71 -5.30
CA THR A 293 -2.71 -9.31 -5.45
C THR A 293 -2.41 -8.05 -4.64
N VAL A 294 -2.58 -8.18 -3.32
CA VAL A 294 -2.62 -7.04 -2.39
C VAL A 294 -1.29 -6.26 -2.33
N MET A 295 -0.16 -6.92 -2.61
CA MET A 295 1.14 -6.25 -2.66
C MET A 295 1.23 -5.25 -3.80
N GLU A 296 0.79 -5.65 -4.99
CA GLU A 296 0.76 -4.80 -6.17
C GLU A 296 -0.16 -3.59 -5.96
N ALA A 297 -1.29 -3.77 -5.26
CA ALA A 297 -2.18 -2.68 -4.86
C ALA A 297 -1.51 -1.72 -3.88
N ALA A 298 -0.95 -2.23 -2.78
CA ALA A 298 -0.28 -1.43 -1.76
C ALA A 298 0.91 -0.62 -2.32
N ARG A 299 1.63 -1.18 -3.30
CA ARG A 299 2.77 -0.53 -3.98
C ARG A 299 2.38 0.72 -4.77
N GLN A 300 1.11 0.91 -5.12
CA GLN A 300 0.66 2.11 -5.84
C GLN A 300 0.49 3.34 -4.94
N LEU A 301 0.39 3.14 -3.63
CA LEU A 301 0.03 4.21 -2.69
C LEU A 301 1.15 5.22 -2.49
N ALA A 302 2.38 4.77 -2.20
CA ALA A 302 3.52 5.67 -2.04
C ALA A 302 3.85 6.49 -3.29
N PRO A 303 3.86 5.92 -4.52
CA PRO A 303 4.03 6.70 -5.75
C PRO A 303 2.98 7.81 -5.92
N LEU A 304 1.70 7.52 -5.69
CA LEU A 304 0.65 8.54 -5.79
C LEU A 304 0.85 9.67 -4.77
N VAL A 305 1.16 9.33 -3.51
CA VAL A 305 1.45 10.32 -2.46
C VAL A 305 2.69 11.15 -2.79
N ASN A 306 3.73 10.52 -3.34
CA ASN A 306 4.93 11.22 -3.78
C ASN A 306 4.62 12.19 -4.93
N ASP A 307 3.80 11.78 -5.90
CA ASP A 307 3.36 12.62 -7.02
C ASP A 307 2.53 13.82 -6.53
N LEU A 308 1.61 13.56 -5.60
CA LEU A 308 0.82 14.60 -4.94
C LEU A 308 1.72 15.61 -4.23
N SER A 309 2.69 15.15 -3.44
CA SER A 309 3.56 16.02 -2.63
C SER A 309 4.57 16.80 -3.47
N THR A 310 5.32 16.09 -4.32
CA THR A 310 6.52 16.62 -4.98
C THR A 310 6.26 17.32 -6.31
N TRP A 311 5.14 17.01 -6.95
CA TRP A 311 4.76 17.62 -8.22
C TRP A 311 3.52 18.48 -8.07
N TYR A 312 2.39 17.93 -7.62
CA TYR A 312 1.16 18.72 -7.57
C TYR A 312 1.20 19.84 -6.53
N VAL A 313 1.33 19.49 -5.24
CA VAL A 313 1.32 20.45 -4.13
C VAL A 313 2.47 21.44 -4.26
N ARG A 314 3.70 20.97 -4.51
CA ARG A 314 4.88 21.85 -4.65
C ARG A 314 4.71 22.89 -5.76
N ARG A 315 4.16 22.51 -6.92
CA ARG A 315 4.02 23.42 -8.07
C ARG A 315 2.73 24.23 -8.05
N SER A 316 1.77 23.85 -7.22
CA SER A 316 0.52 24.59 -7.04
C SER A 316 0.53 25.47 -5.79
N ARG A 317 1.67 25.59 -5.09
CA ARG A 317 1.76 26.36 -3.83
C ARG A 317 1.27 27.79 -3.97
N ASP A 318 1.63 28.50 -5.03
CA ASP A 318 1.23 29.90 -5.19
C ASP A 318 -0.30 30.04 -5.34
N ARG A 319 -0.94 29.09 -6.04
CA ARG A 319 -2.40 29.01 -6.17
C ARG A 319 -3.06 28.65 -4.84
N ILE A 320 -2.58 27.60 -4.18
CA ILE A 320 -3.15 27.13 -2.91
C ILE A 320 -2.96 28.19 -1.81
N ASN A 321 -1.79 28.82 -1.73
CA ASN A 321 -1.46 29.84 -0.73
C ASN A 321 -2.31 31.11 -0.86
N SER A 322 -2.70 31.44 -2.09
CA SER A 322 -3.58 32.58 -2.40
C SER A 322 -5.06 32.27 -2.21
N GLY A 323 -5.42 31.02 -1.89
CA GLY A 323 -6.80 30.61 -1.69
C GLY A 323 -7.57 30.37 -2.99
N ASP A 324 -6.87 30.02 -4.08
CA ASP A 324 -7.51 29.68 -5.36
C ASP A 324 -8.48 28.51 -5.19
N ALA A 325 -9.78 28.78 -5.36
CA ALA A 325 -10.85 27.84 -5.09
C ALA A 325 -10.74 26.54 -5.90
N GLU A 326 -10.32 26.62 -7.17
CA GLU A 326 -10.13 25.44 -8.02
C GLU A 326 -9.02 24.53 -7.47
N SER A 327 -7.85 25.08 -7.14
CA SER A 327 -6.74 24.28 -6.59
C SER A 327 -7.06 23.67 -5.22
N LEU A 328 -7.80 24.39 -4.37
CA LEU A 328 -8.25 23.89 -3.07
C LEU A 328 -9.25 22.75 -3.24
N HIS A 329 -10.22 22.89 -4.15
CA HIS A 329 -11.19 21.83 -4.45
C HIS A 329 -10.50 20.58 -5.01
N VAL A 330 -9.54 20.72 -5.93
CA VAL A 330 -8.77 19.60 -6.47
C VAL A 330 -7.97 18.88 -5.37
N LEU A 331 -7.23 19.62 -4.54
CA LEU A 331 -6.47 19.01 -3.44
C LEU A 331 -7.38 18.33 -2.42
N PHE A 332 -8.51 18.95 -2.07
CA PHE A 332 -9.53 18.36 -1.21
C PHE A 332 -10.07 17.04 -1.78
N PHE A 333 -10.47 17.04 -3.05
CA PHE A 333 -11.03 15.85 -3.72
C PHE A 333 -10.02 14.70 -3.78
N VAL A 334 -8.74 15.01 -4.05
CA VAL A 334 -7.67 14.01 -4.06
C VAL A 334 -7.43 13.43 -2.67
N LEU A 335 -7.36 14.27 -1.63
CA LEU A 335 -7.16 13.81 -0.25
C LEU A 335 -8.35 13.01 0.29
N SER A 336 -9.57 13.41 -0.05
CA SER A 336 -10.79 12.70 0.36
C SER A 336 -10.88 11.33 -0.32
N SER A 337 -10.60 11.26 -1.64
CA SER A 337 -10.52 9.99 -2.37
C SER A 337 -9.40 9.09 -1.87
N LEU A 338 -8.23 9.65 -1.56
CA LEU A 338 -7.11 8.92 -0.95
C LEU A 338 -7.51 8.31 0.40
N SER A 339 -8.21 9.06 1.28
CA SER A 339 -8.65 8.53 2.57
C SER A 339 -9.47 7.25 2.42
N LYS A 340 -10.40 7.22 1.45
CA LYS A 340 -11.22 6.04 1.13
C LYS A 340 -10.39 4.91 0.52
N LEU A 341 -9.49 5.23 -0.42
CA LEU A 341 -8.65 4.25 -1.11
C LEU A 341 -7.70 3.51 -0.15
N ILE A 342 -7.13 4.22 0.82
CA ILE A 342 -6.13 3.65 1.74
C ILE A 342 -6.75 2.93 2.95
N ALA A 343 -8.06 3.06 3.19
CA ALA A 343 -8.74 2.52 4.36
C ALA A 343 -8.55 1.00 4.59
N PRO A 344 -8.56 0.12 3.56
CA PRO A 344 -8.27 -1.30 3.76
C PRO A 344 -6.82 -1.58 4.22
N PHE A 345 -5.88 -0.70 3.86
CA PHE A 345 -4.45 -0.86 4.12
C PHE A 345 -4.04 -0.27 5.47
N VAL A 346 -4.43 0.99 5.69
CA VAL A 346 -4.02 1.84 6.83
C VAL A 346 -5.26 2.52 7.46
N PRO A 347 -6.12 1.73 8.14
CA PRO A 347 -7.44 2.20 8.56
C PRO A 347 -7.41 3.40 9.51
N PHE A 348 -6.42 3.51 10.41
CA PHE A 348 -6.40 4.59 11.39
C PHE A 348 -6.01 5.93 10.75
N MET A 349 -5.02 5.94 9.86
CA MET A 349 -4.64 7.12 9.10
C MET A 349 -5.74 7.53 8.11
N ALA A 350 -6.39 6.56 7.48
CA ALA A 350 -7.55 6.83 6.62
C ALA A 350 -8.64 7.58 7.38
N GLU A 351 -9.02 7.06 8.54
CA GLU A 351 -10.02 7.67 9.43
C GLU A 351 -9.58 9.07 9.88
N GLU A 352 -8.34 9.23 10.35
CA GLU A 352 -7.83 10.53 10.79
C GLU A 352 -7.89 11.59 9.68
N ILE A 353 -7.53 11.22 8.44
CA ILE A 353 -7.64 12.13 7.28
C ILE A 353 -9.11 12.45 7.00
N TYR A 354 -9.98 11.44 6.98
CA TYR A 354 -11.41 11.60 6.74
C TYR A 354 -12.05 12.59 7.71
N GLN A 355 -11.78 12.42 9.02
CA GLN A 355 -12.24 13.33 10.07
C GLN A 355 -11.63 14.73 9.94
N THR A 356 -10.33 14.82 9.65
CA THR A 356 -9.62 16.10 9.51
C THR A 356 -10.17 16.94 8.35
N LEU A 357 -10.59 16.31 7.25
CA LEU A 357 -11.15 17.00 6.10
C LEU A 357 -12.61 17.46 6.32
N ASN A 358 -13.22 17.08 7.46
CA ASN A 358 -14.61 17.39 7.81
C ASN A 358 -15.57 17.11 6.64
N LEU A 359 -15.45 15.91 6.07
CA LEU A 359 -16.28 15.50 4.95
C LEU A 359 -17.75 15.55 5.38
N PRO A 360 -18.68 16.01 4.52
CA PRO A 360 -20.10 15.98 4.85
C PRO A 360 -20.51 14.56 5.27
N ASP A 361 -21.23 14.41 6.37
CA ASP A 361 -21.74 13.11 6.82
C ASP A 361 -22.73 12.57 5.79
N TYR A 362 -22.27 11.73 4.86
CA TYR A 362 -23.13 10.98 3.93
C TYR A 362 -23.79 9.78 4.60
N THR A 363 -23.25 9.37 5.74
CA THR A 363 -23.74 8.25 6.56
C THR A 363 -23.94 8.73 7.98
N GLU A 364 -24.91 8.15 8.69
CA GLU A 364 -25.16 8.44 10.12
C GLU A 364 -23.96 8.14 11.04
N PHE A 365 -22.94 7.46 10.52
CA PHE A 365 -21.79 6.98 11.28
C PHE A 365 -20.55 7.86 11.17
N GLY A 366 -20.49 8.75 10.17
CA GLY A 366 -19.41 9.72 10.00
C GLY A 366 -18.00 9.13 10.02
N SER A 367 -17.76 7.97 9.38
CA SER A 367 -16.44 7.33 9.30
C SER A 367 -16.15 6.80 7.91
N VAL A 368 -14.87 6.78 7.51
CA VAL A 368 -14.43 6.31 6.19
C VAL A 368 -14.85 4.86 5.92
N HIS A 369 -15.01 4.07 6.98
CA HIS A 369 -15.36 2.66 6.89
C HIS A 369 -16.84 2.39 6.56
N PHE A 370 -17.66 3.44 6.57
CA PHE A 370 -19.06 3.39 6.11
C PHE A 370 -19.25 4.04 4.74
N ASP A 371 -18.20 4.66 4.19
CA ASP A 371 -18.23 5.28 2.87
C ASP A 371 -17.98 4.25 1.76
N PHE A 372 -18.32 4.60 0.52
CA PHE A 372 -18.06 3.75 -0.62
C PHE A 372 -16.57 3.74 -0.96
N PHE A 373 -16.05 2.54 -1.21
CA PHE A 373 -14.70 2.39 -1.76
C PHE A 373 -14.65 3.03 -3.17
N PRO A 374 -13.55 3.72 -3.54
CA PRO A 374 -13.43 4.31 -4.86
C PRO A 374 -13.56 3.25 -5.96
N SER A 375 -14.35 3.55 -6.99
CA SER A 375 -14.66 2.60 -8.06
C SER A 375 -13.73 2.73 -9.27
N TYR A 376 -13.51 1.62 -9.95
CA TYR A 376 -12.88 1.61 -11.27
C TYR A 376 -13.67 2.48 -12.26
N LYS A 377 -12.96 3.27 -13.07
CA LYS A 377 -13.51 4.03 -14.20
C LYS A 377 -12.53 3.92 -15.36
N GLU A 378 -13.03 3.56 -16.55
CA GLU A 378 -12.20 3.65 -17.77
C GLU A 378 -11.69 5.09 -17.95
N LEU A 379 -10.39 5.22 -18.16
CA LEU A 379 -9.78 6.52 -18.41
C LEU A 379 -10.17 7.01 -19.80
N GLU A 380 -10.55 8.28 -19.88
CA GLU A 380 -10.80 8.96 -21.14
C GLU A 380 -9.49 9.15 -21.90
N GLN A 381 -9.58 9.27 -23.23
CA GLN A 381 -8.40 9.46 -24.08
C GLN A 381 -7.56 10.68 -23.65
N SER A 382 -8.21 11.75 -23.20
CA SER A 382 -7.53 12.95 -22.69
C SER A 382 -6.79 12.71 -21.36
N GLU A 383 -7.32 11.84 -20.49
CA GLU A 383 -6.69 11.42 -19.24
C GLU A 383 -5.46 10.54 -19.52
N ILE A 384 -5.55 9.62 -20.49
CA ILE A 384 -4.42 8.79 -20.93
C ILE A 384 -3.30 9.67 -21.52
N GLU A 385 -3.65 10.62 -22.39
CA GLU A 385 -2.69 11.52 -23.03
C GLU A 385 -1.97 12.42 -22.01
N ILE A 386 -2.67 12.96 -21.02
CA ILE A 386 -2.04 13.81 -20.00
C ILE A 386 -1.14 13.02 -19.07
N LEU A 387 -1.51 11.78 -18.71
CA LEU A 387 -0.67 10.87 -17.93
C LEU A 387 0.63 10.54 -18.67
N GLN A 388 0.55 10.16 -19.94
CA GLN A 388 1.71 9.88 -20.79
C GLN A 388 2.60 11.12 -20.96
N ARG A 389 2.00 12.27 -21.28
CA ARG A 389 2.72 13.54 -21.42
C ARG A 389 3.46 13.92 -20.15
N MET A 390 2.84 13.71 -18.98
CA MET A 390 3.48 14.00 -17.71
C MET A 390 4.59 12.99 -17.36
N ALA A 391 4.39 11.70 -17.63
CA ALA A 391 5.42 10.69 -17.44
C ALA A 391 6.69 11.03 -18.23
N ASN A 392 6.54 11.37 -19.52
CA ASN A 392 7.64 11.82 -20.39
C ASN A 392 8.31 13.10 -19.84
N THR A 393 7.51 14.09 -19.44
CA THR A 393 8.01 15.35 -18.87
C THR A 393 8.89 15.09 -17.64
N ARG A 394 8.45 14.22 -16.72
CA ARG A 394 9.18 13.89 -15.50
C ARG A 394 10.46 13.11 -15.77
N GLU A 395 10.45 12.21 -16.75
CA GLU A 395 11.64 11.47 -17.16
C GLU A 395 12.70 12.42 -17.73
N VAL A 396 12.31 13.34 -18.64
CA VAL A 396 13.22 14.36 -19.19
C VAL A 396 13.81 15.24 -18.08
N VAL A 397 12.99 15.70 -17.14
CA VAL A 397 13.47 16.47 -15.97
C VAL A 397 14.49 15.66 -15.17
N SER A 398 14.19 14.39 -14.86
CA SER A 398 15.10 13.52 -14.12
C SER A 398 16.45 13.33 -14.84
N LEU A 399 16.42 13.07 -16.15
CA LEU A 399 17.62 12.94 -16.97
C LEU A 399 18.43 14.25 -16.98
N ALA A 400 17.79 15.40 -17.15
CA ALA A 400 18.46 16.69 -17.17
C ALA A 400 19.07 17.07 -15.82
N LEU A 401 18.35 16.82 -14.72
CA LEU A 401 18.88 17.01 -13.38
C LEU A 401 20.07 16.08 -13.10
N SER A 402 20.07 14.86 -13.64
CA SER A 402 21.22 13.96 -13.53
C SER A 402 22.47 14.52 -14.22
N VAL A 403 22.32 15.19 -15.37
CA VAL A 403 23.42 15.90 -16.06
C VAL A 403 23.92 17.07 -15.22
N ARG A 404 23.01 17.89 -14.65
CA ARG A 404 23.42 18.96 -13.73
C ARG A 404 24.25 18.44 -12.56
N VAL A 405 23.87 17.29 -12.00
CA VAL A 405 24.61 16.66 -10.89
C VAL A 405 26.00 16.18 -11.34
N SER A 406 26.12 15.55 -12.51
CA SER A 406 27.42 15.09 -13.03
C SER A 406 28.37 16.25 -13.33
N GLU A 407 27.83 17.36 -13.83
CA GLU A 407 28.58 18.58 -14.15
C GLU A 407 28.75 19.52 -12.93
N ALA A 408 28.27 19.12 -11.75
CA ALA A 408 28.29 19.92 -10.52
C ALA A 408 27.62 21.32 -10.65
N ILE A 409 26.64 21.44 -11.54
CA ILE A 409 25.89 22.69 -11.79
C ILE A 409 24.69 22.75 -10.85
N LYS A 410 24.65 23.78 -10.01
CA LYS A 410 23.54 23.99 -9.06
C LYS A 410 22.26 24.36 -9.80
N ILE A 411 21.11 23.80 -9.42
CA ILE A 411 19.80 24.06 -10.07
C ILE A 411 19.50 25.55 -10.22
N ARG A 412 19.85 26.37 -9.22
CA ARG A 412 19.66 27.83 -9.24
C ARG A 412 20.43 28.58 -10.33
N GLN A 413 21.50 28.00 -10.89
CA GLN A 413 22.20 28.54 -12.06
C GLN A 413 21.32 28.29 -13.30
N PRO A 414 20.72 29.32 -13.91
CA PRO A 414 19.98 29.15 -15.15
C PRO A 414 20.93 28.75 -16.28
N LEU A 415 20.42 27.91 -17.18
CA LEU A 415 21.14 27.45 -18.37
C LEU A 415 20.39 27.86 -19.63
N ALA A 416 21.11 27.94 -20.75
CA ALA A 416 20.55 28.46 -21.99
C ALA A 416 19.41 27.58 -22.52
N GLY A 417 19.58 26.26 -22.50
CA GLY A 417 18.54 25.38 -23.01
C GLY A 417 18.77 23.91 -22.73
N LEU A 418 17.74 23.13 -23.05
CA LEU A 418 17.73 21.68 -23.01
C LEU A 418 17.23 21.16 -24.35
N TYR A 419 17.83 20.09 -24.85
CA TYR A 419 17.49 19.50 -26.14
C TYR A 419 17.10 18.03 -25.98
N VAL A 420 15.96 17.65 -26.53
CA VAL A 420 15.42 16.27 -26.50
C VAL A 420 15.38 15.71 -27.92
N THR A 421 16.00 14.54 -28.14
CA THR A 421 16.19 13.98 -29.49
C THR A 421 14.94 13.40 -30.15
N SER A 422 13.80 13.34 -29.46
CA SER A 422 12.59 12.69 -29.97
C SER A 422 11.51 13.72 -30.32
N GLU A 423 11.11 13.77 -31.59
CA GLU A 423 10.03 14.66 -32.05
C GLU A 423 8.65 14.19 -31.62
N SER A 424 8.50 12.89 -31.33
CA SER A 424 7.23 12.28 -30.98
C SER A 424 6.89 12.42 -29.49
N LEU A 425 7.82 12.91 -28.67
CA LEU A 425 7.57 13.15 -27.25
C LEU A 425 6.68 14.38 -27.08
N ASN A 426 5.43 14.12 -26.73
CA ASN A 426 4.58 15.16 -26.18
C ASN A 426 5.07 15.50 -24.76
N LEU A 427 5.42 16.77 -24.53
CA LEU A 427 6.05 17.25 -23.29
C LEU A 427 5.38 18.55 -22.83
N PHE A 428 5.44 18.83 -21.53
CA PHE A 428 5.14 20.15 -21.00
C PHE A 428 6.44 20.96 -20.90
N SER A 429 6.82 21.64 -21.98
CA SER A 429 8.08 22.41 -22.05
C SER A 429 8.21 23.41 -20.90
N ASP A 430 7.18 24.21 -20.63
CA ASP A 430 7.17 25.18 -19.53
C ASP A 430 7.46 24.52 -18.17
N LEU A 431 6.91 23.31 -17.94
CA LEU A 431 7.18 22.58 -16.70
C LEU A 431 8.64 22.14 -16.63
N ILE A 432 9.23 21.70 -17.74
CA ILE A 432 10.64 21.29 -17.82
C ILE A 432 11.56 22.50 -17.64
N GLU A 433 11.24 23.62 -18.29
CA GLU A 433 11.98 24.88 -18.20
C GLU A 433 12.10 25.34 -16.75
N ASP A 434 11.01 25.31 -16.00
CA ASP A 434 11.00 25.67 -14.58
C ASP A 434 11.80 24.68 -13.72
N GLU A 435 11.60 23.37 -13.89
CA GLU A 435 12.21 22.35 -13.02
C GLU A 435 13.71 22.19 -13.24
N VAL A 436 14.12 22.24 -14.51
CA VAL A 436 15.53 22.16 -14.90
C VAL A 436 16.18 23.53 -14.84
N ASN A 437 15.40 24.62 -14.72
CA ASN A 437 15.86 26.00 -14.77
C ASN A 437 16.68 26.27 -16.05
N VAL A 438 16.05 26.05 -17.20
CA VAL A 438 16.59 26.37 -18.52
C VAL A 438 15.71 27.43 -19.19
N LYS A 439 16.27 28.23 -20.10
CA LYS A 439 15.49 29.28 -20.78
C LYS A 439 14.54 28.75 -21.85
N VAL A 440 14.89 27.63 -22.46
CA VAL A 440 14.09 27.02 -23.53
C VAL A 440 14.31 25.52 -23.60
N VAL A 441 13.24 24.78 -23.91
CA VAL A 441 13.30 23.36 -24.23
C VAL A 441 13.06 23.14 -25.73
N HIS A 442 14.04 22.53 -26.38
CA HIS A 442 13.98 22.16 -27.79
C HIS A 442 13.63 20.68 -27.93
N VAL A 443 12.61 20.37 -28.74
CA VAL A 443 12.11 19.01 -28.98
C VAL A 443 12.19 18.70 -30.47
N GLY A 444 12.94 17.66 -30.84
CA GLY A 444 12.89 17.03 -32.17
C GLY A 444 14.10 17.24 -33.10
N SER A 445 14.39 16.15 -33.86
CA SER A 445 15.38 15.84 -34.92
C SER A 445 16.81 16.40 -34.82
N GLU A 446 17.67 16.03 -35.80
CA GLU A 446 19.14 16.00 -35.72
C GLU A 446 19.73 17.05 -34.79
N ILE A 447 20.27 16.59 -33.66
CA ILE A 447 20.99 17.42 -32.72
C ILE A 447 22.11 18.10 -33.48
N PRO A 448 22.14 19.45 -33.56
CA PRO A 448 23.19 20.14 -34.29
C PRO A 448 24.56 19.65 -33.81
N SER A 449 25.53 19.56 -34.71
CA SER A 449 26.87 19.03 -34.38
C SER A 449 27.50 19.73 -33.17
N GLN A 450 27.15 21.00 -32.95
CA GLN A 450 27.55 21.82 -31.81
C GLN A 450 26.91 21.36 -30.49
N ILE A 451 25.65 20.93 -30.52
CA ILE A 451 24.92 20.42 -29.35
C ILE A 451 25.29 18.97 -29.05
N SER A 452 25.62 18.16 -30.08
CA SER A 452 26.00 16.75 -29.90
C SER A 452 27.26 16.56 -29.04
N ALA A 453 28.05 17.62 -28.86
CA ALA A 453 29.22 17.64 -28.00
C ALA A 453 28.91 18.02 -26.53
N MET A 454 27.67 18.41 -26.21
CA MET A 454 27.25 18.78 -24.85
C MET A 454 27.04 17.55 -23.94
N PRO A 455 27.16 17.71 -22.62
CA PRO A 455 26.79 16.67 -21.66
C PRO A 455 25.32 16.24 -21.82
N PHE A 456 25.09 14.93 -21.76
CA PHE A 456 23.76 14.36 -21.92
C PHE A 456 23.53 13.15 -21.02
N SER A 457 22.26 12.83 -20.84
CA SER A 457 21.80 11.56 -20.27
C SER A 457 20.83 10.91 -21.26
N GLU A 458 20.73 9.59 -21.25
CA GLU A 458 19.91 8.85 -22.22
C GLU A 458 18.88 7.95 -21.53
N SER A 459 17.67 7.95 -22.09
CA SER A 459 16.70 6.90 -21.86
C SER A 459 16.95 5.75 -22.84
N LYS A 460 16.06 4.76 -22.86
CA LYS A 460 16.11 3.70 -23.88
C LYS A 460 15.76 4.19 -25.28
N GLU A 461 15.04 5.31 -25.40
CA GLU A 461 14.40 5.75 -26.64
C GLU A 461 14.92 7.11 -27.15
N TYR A 462 15.46 7.94 -26.26
CA TYR A 462 15.88 9.30 -26.59
C TYR A 462 17.02 9.79 -25.68
N LYS A 463 17.67 10.87 -26.08
CA LYS A 463 18.73 11.54 -25.31
C LYS A 463 18.29 12.94 -24.91
N VAL A 464 18.79 13.39 -23.77
CA VAL A 464 18.56 14.71 -23.20
C VAL A 464 19.91 15.40 -23.05
N TYR A 465 20.17 16.39 -23.90
CA TYR A 465 21.36 17.23 -23.86
C TYR A 465 21.08 18.50 -23.08
N LEU A 466 22.01 18.89 -22.23
CA LEU A 466 21.91 20.12 -21.44
C LEU A 466 22.98 21.10 -21.89
N ASP A 467 22.58 22.31 -22.26
CA ASP A 467 23.55 23.37 -22.61
C ASP A 467 24.17 23.93 -21.33
N THR A 468 25.39 23.50 -21.04
CA THR A 468 26.15 23.93 -19.87
C THR A 468 27.01 25.17 -20.12
N THR A 469 26.90 25.78 -21.31
CA THR A 469 27.66 26.98 -21.66
C THR A 469 27.12 28.18 -20.91
N LEU A 470 27.95 28.79 -20.06
CA LEU A 470 27.58 29.97 -19.29
C LEU A 470 28.00 31.25 -20.02
N THR A 471 27.02 32.05 -20.44
CA THR A 471 27.26 33.44 -20.85
C THR A 471 27.40 34.31 -19.60
N ARG A 472 28.08 35.47 -19.71
CA ARG A 472 28.20 36.41 -18.59
C ARG A 472 26.83 36.80 -18.01
N GLU A 473 25.82 36.95 -18.86
CA GLU A 473 24.45 37.21 -18.43
C GLU A 473 23.86 36.07 -17.58
N LEU A 474 24.02 34.82 -18.00
CA LEU A 474 23.57 33.65 -17.23
C LEU A 474 24.33 33.51 -15.91
N GLU A 475 25.65 33.76 -15.89
CA GLU A 475 26.45 33.78 -14.66
C GLU A 475 25.91 34.82 -13.68
N LEU A 476 25.65 36.04 -14.15
CA LEU A 476 25.11 37.13 -13.34
C LEU A 476 23.69 36.81 -12.84
N GLU A 477 22.85 36.18 -13.65
CA GLU A 477 21.51 35.76 -13.21
C GLU A 477 21.58 34.69 -12.12
N GLY A 478 22.49 33.71 -12.28
CA GLY A 478 22.75 32.70 -11.26
C GLY A 478 23.26 33.33 -9.96
N ALA A 479 24.18 34.28 -10.06
CA ALA A 479 24.69 35.04 -8.93
C ALA A 479 23.60 35.91 -8.27
N ALA A 480 22.70 36.51 -9.05
CA ALA A 480 21.55 37.27 -8.54
C ALA A 480 20.61 36.39 -7.70
N ARG A 481 20.32 35.15 -8.14
CA ARG A 481 19.52 34.20 -7.38
C ARG A 481 20.22 33.73 -6.11
N ASP A 482 21.54 33.57 -6.16
CA ASP A 482 22.34 33.27 -4.97
C ASP A 482 22.33 34.42 -3.96
N LEU A 483 22.38 35.65 -4.45
CA LEU A 483 22.26 36.87 -3.66
C LEU A 483 20.88 37.00 -3.01
N ILE A 484 19.79 36.77 -3.76
CA ILE A 484 18.42 36.72 -3.21
C ILE A 484 18.34 35.73 -2.05
N ARG A 485 18.87 34.52 -2.22
CA ARG A 485 18.87 33.50 -1.16
C ARG A 485 19.64 33.98 0.08
N LYS A 486 20.82 34.57 -0.11
CA LYS A 486 21.62 35.13 0.98
C LYS A 486 20.85 36.21 1.74
N ILE A 487 20.13 37.09 1.03
CA ILE A 487 19.30 38.13 1.63
C ILE A 487 18.13 37.51 2.41
N GLN A 488 17.46 36.50 1.86
CA GLN A 488 16.37 35.81 2.54
C GLN A 488 16.82 35.06 3.79
N ASP A 489 18.03 34.50 3.78
CA ASP A 489 18.61 33.86 4.97
C ASP A 489 18.91 34.92 6.05
N MET A 490 19.49 36.08 5.69
CA MET A 490 19.68 37.21 6.62
C MET A 490 18.35 37.72 7.19
N ARG A 491 17.28 37.80 6.38
CA ARG A 491 15.94 38.18 6.87
C ARG A 491 15.43 37.22 7.94
N LYS A 492 15.67 35.91 7.78
CA LYS A 492 15.29 34.91 8.78
C LYS A 492 16.11 35.01 10.05
N GLU A 493 17.42 35.27 9.94
CA GLU A 493 18.30 35.48 11.10
C GLU A 493 17.85 36.68 11.94
N GLU A 494 17.35 37.72 11.28
CA GLU A 494 16.75 38.91 11.91
C GLU A 494 15.27 38.72 12.32
N ASN A 495 14.71 37.51 12.19
CA ASN A 495 13.32 37.17 12.51
C ASN A 495 12.28 38.07 11.80
N LEU A 496 12.55 38.46 10.54
CA LEU A 496 11.64 39.28 9.73
C LEU A 496 10.58 38.42 9.05
N ASP A 497 9.35 38.92 9.00
CA ASP A 497 8.25 38.31 8.26
C ASP A 497 8.38 38.55 6.76
N VAL A 498 7.79 37.68 5.93
CA VAL A 498 7.83 37.80 4.46
C VAL A 498 7.17 39.09 3.97
N SER A 499 6.20 39.61 4.73
CA SER A 499 5.52 40.87 4.45
C SER A 499 6.38 42.11 4.71
N ASP A 500 7.44 42.00 5.51
CA ASP A 500 8.22 43.15 5.95
C ASP A 500 9.00 43.77 4.78
N ARG A 501 9.02 45.10 4.75
CA ARG A 501 9.83 45.86 3.81
C ARG A 501 11.20 46.14 4.40
N VAL A 502 12.24 45.97 3.59
CA VAL A 502 13.63 46.09 4.06
C VAL A 502 14.45 47.02 3.20
N LYS A 503 15.52 47.55 3.80
CA LYS A 503 16.66 48.11 3.09
C LYS A 503 17.81 47.12 3.12
N VAL A 504 18.38 46.83 1.96
CA VAL A 504 19.44 45.83 1.80
C VAL A 504 20.78 46.53 1.59
N PHE A 505 21.79 46.11 2.34
CA PHE A 505 23.16 46.58 2.20
C PHE A 505 24.02 45.44 1.65
N LEU A 506 24.68 45.67 0.51
CA LEU A 506 25.55 44.71 -0.15
C LEU A 506 27.00 45.19 -0.09
N MET A 507 27.97 44.26 -0.14
CA MET A 507 29.38 44.68 -0.26
C MET A 507 29.64 45.36 -1.61
N ASP A 508 30.41 46.46 -1.56
CA ASP A 508 30.86 47.20 -2.75
C ASP A 508 31.91 46.40 -3.55
N GLU A 509 31.41 45.45 -4.33
CA GLU A 509 32.21 44.54 -5.17
C GLU A 509 31.74 44.66 -6.63
N ALA A 510 32.68 44.53 -7.57
CA ALA A 510 32.41 44.70 -9.00
C ALA A 510 31.28 43.77 -9.51
N ASP A 511 31.24 42.53 -9.03
CA ASP A 511 30.18 41.57 -9.39
C ASP A 511 28.81 42.01 -8.86
N ASN A 512 28.71 42.53 -7.63
CA ASN A 512 27.43 43.02 -7.09
C ASN A 512 26.94 44.27 -7.84
N ALA A 513 27.86 45.15 -8.26
CA ALA A 513 27.53 46.29 -9.10
C ALA A 513 26.94 45.88 -10.45
N GLU A 514 27.51 44.86 -11.08
CA GLU A 514 27.02 44.34 -12.36
C GLU A 514 25.68 43.60 -12.19
N ILE A 515 25.53 42.79 -11.13
CA ILE A 515 24.28 42.11 -10.78
C ILE A 515 23.15 43.12 -10.55
N LEU A 516 23.37 44.17 -9.75
CA LEU A 516 22.33 45.17 -9.49
C LEU A 516 21.96 45.97 -10.74
N LYS A 517 22.92 46.20 -11.64
CA LYS A 517 22.66 46.89 -12.89
C LYS A 517 21.71 46.10 -13.81
N MET A 518 21.81 44.77 -13.83
CA MET A 518 21.00 43.91 -14.71
C MET A 518 19.75 43.34 -14.03
N PHE A 519 19.83 42.99 -12.75
CA PHE A 519 18.81 42.24 -12.01
C PHE A 519 18.32 42.97 -10.75
N GLY A 520 18.67 44.25 -10.56
CA GLY A 520 18.32 45.01 -9.35
C GLY A 520 16.83 45.02 -9.03
N ASP A 521 15.97 45.29 -10.01
CA ASP A 521 14.52 45.31 -9.82
C ASP A 521 13.96 43.92 -9.47
N TYR A 522 14.48 42.88 -10.14
CA TYR A 522 14.13 41.50 -9.83
C TYR A 522 14.52 41.10 -8.40
N ILE A 523 15.72 41.49 -7.95
CA ILE A 523 16.17 41.24 -6.58
C ILE A 523 15.29 41.98 -5.59
N LYS A 524 14.99 43.27 -5.83
CA LYS A 524 14.12 44.08 -4.97
C LYS A 524 12.75 43.45 -4.78
N ASP A 525 12.10 43.05 -5.87
CA ASP A 525 10.81 42.35 -5.84
C ASP A 525 10.89 41.07 -5.01
N LYS A 526 11.86 40.18 -5.31
CA LYS A 526 11.98 38.87 -4.64
C LYS A 526 12.38 38.93 -3.18
N VAL A 527 12.96 40.03 -2.71
CA VAL A 527 13.37 40.19 -1.30
C VAL A 527 12.56 41.22 -0.54
N GLY A 528 11.52 41.81 -1.15
CA GLY A 528 10.70 42.85 -0.55
C GLY A 528 11.51 44.08 -0.14
N ALA A 529 12.52 44.46 -0.93
CA ALA A 529 13.40 45.58 -0.63
C ALA A 529 12.95 46.86 -1.34
N GLU A 530 12.85 47.95 -0.58
CA GLU A 530 12.59 49.29 -1.13
C GLU A 530 13.88 49.85 -1.77
N GLU A 531 15.01 49.66 -1.07
CA GLU A 531 16.31 50.17 -1.45
C GLU A 531 17.42 49.12 -1.29
N ILE A 532 18.38 49.15 -2.21
CA ILE A 532 19.61 48.36 -2.14
C ILE A 532 20.79 49.34 -2.27
N GLU A 533 21.71 49.33 -1.31
CA GLU A 533 22.88 50.20 -1.27
C GLU A 533 24.17 49.39 -1.06
N PHE A 534 25.29 49.96 -1.49
CA PHE A 534 26.61 49.41 -1.20
C PHE A 534 27.10 49.83 0.19
N SER A 535 27.77 48.90 0.86
CA SER A 535 28.29 49.01 2.22
C SER A 535 29.57 48.18 2.38
N THR A 536 30.19 48.25 3.57
CA THR A 536 31.36 47.44 3.93
C THR A 536 30.99 46.02 4.37
N GLU A 537 29.71 45.75 4.62
CA GLU A 537 29.20 44.46 5.08
C GLU A 537 27.84 44.14 4.43
N TYR A 538 27.49 42.85 4.39
CA TYR A 538 26.14 42.42 4.02
C TYR A 538 25.23 42.52 5.24
N ARG A 539 24.11 43.25 5.14
CA ARG A 539 23.07 43.28 6.17
C ARG A 539 21.71 43.67 5.61
N VAL A 540 20.65 43.32 6.34
CA VAL A 540 19.29 43.76 6.08
C VAL A 540 18.81 44.64 7.23
N GLN A 541 18.10 45.71 6.92
CA GLN A 541 17.50 46.60 7.90
C GLN A 541 15.99 46.61 7.69
N ASN A 542 15.23 46.33 8.74
CA ASN A 542 13.77 46.44 8.70
C ASN A 542 13.36 47.92 8.55
N LEU A 543 12.39 48.18 7.66
CA LEU A 543 11.77 49.49 7.46
C LEU A 543 10.38 49.58 8.12
N ALA A 544 9.95 48.53 8.82
CA ALA A 544 8.72 48.49 9.63
C ALA A 544 8.65 49.63 10.67
#